data_AF-A0A3D5B8M3-F1
#
_entry.id   AF-A0A3D5B8M3-F1
#
_cell.length_a   1.000
_cell.length_b   1.000
_cell.length_c   1.000
_cell.angle_alpha   90.00
_cell.angle_beta   90.00
_cell.angle_gamma   90.00
#
_symmetry.space_group_name_H-M   'P 1'
#
loop_
_entity.id
_entity.type
_entity.pdbx_description
1 polymer ?
#
loop_
_entity_poly.entity_id
_entity_poly.type
_entity_poly.pdbx_seq_one_letter_code
_entity_poly.pdbx_strand_id
1 'polypeptide(L)'
;DQKRKVGLVTSGLTYTILPPERGERQLGKILETLSVIQPEGDMPLWGLISSQLGHLVRGSTVILITPSSDEKLMTVVLELVQRGIMPIVILLDATSFGGQRGEKQLENQLFQKGIQTISIKAGDDLRTVLESPKQVINGRLFAQT
;
A
#
# COMPACT_ATOMS: atom_id res chain seq x y z
N ASP A 1 10.41 -19.50 6.85
CA ASP A 1 8.95 -19.62 6.69
C ASP A 1 8.47 -18.72 5.54
N GLN A 2 8.20 -19.27 4.34
CA GLN A 2 7.71 -18.51 3.16
C GLN A 2 6.32 -19.02 2.72
N LYS A 3 5.39 -19.14 3.68
CA LYS A 3 4.09 -19.80 3.47
C LYS A 3 3.05 -18.92 2.77
N ARG A 4 3.22 -17.59 2.79
CA ARG A 4 2.25 -16.63 2.24
C ARG A 4 2.55 -16.35 0.77
N LYS A 5 1.49 -16.25 -0.04
CA LYS A 5 1.59 -15.81 -1.43
C LYS A 5 1.74 -14.29 -1.43
N VAL A 6 2.72 -13.76 -2.15
CA VAL A 6 2.97 -12.32 -2.25
C VAL A 6 3.06 -11.94 -3.73
N GLY A 7 2.28 -10.94 -4.12
CA GLY A 7 2.33 -10.33 -5.44
C GLY A 7 2.81 -8.89 -5.37
N LEU A 8 3.09 -8.30 -6.52
CA LEU A 8 3.48 -6.90 -6.66
C LEU A 8 2.70 -6.31 -7.84
N VAL A 9 2.15 -5.12 -7.64
CA VAL A 9 1.58 -4.32 -8.73
C VAL A 9 2.17 -2.93 -8.64
N THR A 10 2.71 -2.43 -9.74
CA THR A 10 3.35 -1.12 -9.80
C THR A 10 2.98 -0.44 -11.11
N SER A 11 2.83 0.89 -11.04
CA SER A 11 2.77 1.72 -12.24
C SER A 11 3.89 2.73 -12.18
N GLY A 12 4.88 2.53 -13.03
CA GLY A 12 5.92 3.51 -13.37
C GLY A 12 5.82 3.86 -14.84
N LEU A 13 6.96 4.04 -15.52
CA LEU A 13 7.00 4.09 -16.98
C LEU A 13 6.26 2.91 -17.64
N THR A 14 6.35 1.73 -17.01
CA THR A 14 5.60 0.54 -17.39
C THR A 14 4.66 0.10 -16.26
N TYR A 15 3.50 -0.41 -16.68
CA TYR A 15 2.57 -1.08 -15.78
C TYR A 15 2.98 -2.54 -15.60
N THR A 16 3.30 -2.95 -14.36
CA THR A 16 3.76 -4.30 -14.06
C THR A 16 2.86 -4.99 -13.04
N ILE A 17 2.46 -6.22 -13.35
CA ILE A 17 1.72 -7.11 -12.46
C ILE A 17 2.53 -8.40 -12.26
N LEU A 18 2.90 -8.67 -11.01
CA LEU A 18 3.37 -9.97 -10.55
C LEU A 18 2.27 -10.60 -9.69
N PRO A 19 1.55 -11.63 -10.19
CA PRO A 19 0.53 -12.32 -9.41
C PRO A 19 1.09 -12.94 -8.11
N PRO A 20 0.27 -13.12 -7.07
CA PRO A 20 0.73 -13.70 -5.81
C PRO A 20 1.21 -15.16 -5.94
N GLU A 21 2.53 -15.37 -5.81
CA GLU A 21 3.17 -16.69 -5.76
C GLU A 21 3.93 -16.89 -4.43
N ARG A 22 4.44 -18.09 -4.18
CA ARG A 22 5.25 -18.44 -2.99
C ARG A 22 6.72 -18.66 -3.36
N GLY A 23 7.59 -18.55 -2.36
CA GLY A 23 8.98 -19.02 -2.44
C GLY A 23 9.97 -17.97 -2.93
N GLU A 24 11.25 -18.31 -2.83
CA GLU A 24 12.38 -17.37 -3.04
C GLU A 24 12.44 -16.84 -4.46
N ARG A 25 12.04 -17.66 -5.45
CA ARG A 25 11.95 -17.23 -6.83
C ARG A 25 10.97 -16.06 -7.01
N GLN A 26 9.88 -16.04 -6.26
CA GLN A 26 8.93 -14.92 -6.31
C GLN A 26 9.54 -13.66 -5.70
N LEU A 27 10.25 -13.79 -4.58
CA LEU A 27 11.00 -12.67 -4.00
C LEU A 27 12.03 -12.12 -4.99
N GLY A 28 12.76 -13.00 -5.69
CA GLY A 28 13.71 -12.62 -6.74
C GLY A 28 13.06 -11.78 -7.83
N LYS A 29 11.92 -12.22 -8.39
CA LYS A 29 11.16 -11.46 -9.40
C LYS A 29 10.73 -10.07 -8.90
N ILE A 30 10.28 -9.99 -7.64
CA ILE A 30 9.85 -8.72 -7.03
C ILE A 30 11.03 -7.76 -6.91
N LEU A 31 12.17 -8.23 -6.38
CA LEU A 31 13.38 -7.41 -6.23
C LEU A 31 13.95 -6.97 -7.58
N GLU A 32 13.97 -7.86 -8.57
CA GLU A 32 14.37 -7.54 -9.94
C GLU A 32 13.48 -6.45 -10.53
N THR A 33 12.15 -6.56 -10.37
CA THR A 33 11.20 -5.56 -10.85
C THR A 33 11.43 -4.22 -10.15
N LEU A 34 11.58 -4.20 -8.83
CA LEU A 34 11.83 -2.97 -8.05
C LEU A 34 13.16 -2.30 -8.40
N SER A 35 14.15 -3.05 -8.89
CA SER A 35 15.46 -2.50 -9.27
C SER A 35 15.44 -1.67 -10.55
N VAL A 36 14.44 -1.89 -11.41
CA VAL A 36 14.33 -1.24 -12.73
C VAL A 36 13.16 -0.27 -12.85
N ILE A 37 12.24 -0.26 -11.87
CA ILE A 37 11.10 0.66 -11.88
C ILE A 37 11.58 2.11 -11.88
N GLN A 38 10.96 2.91 -12.72
CA GLN A 38 11.15 4.35 -12.77
C GLN A 38 9.81 5.07 -12.51
N PRO A 39 9.78 6.16 -11.71
CA PRO A 39 8.55 6.78 -11.20
C PRO A 39 7.78 7.65 -12.21
N GLU A 40 8.16 7.68 -13.48
CA GLU A 40 7.60 8.54 -14.55
C GLU A 40 6.28 7.98 -15.13
N GLY A 41 5.48 7.30 -14.32
CA GLY A 41 4.18 6.76 -14.72
C GLY A 41 3.06 7.79 -14.59
N ASP A 42 2.13 7.80 -15.56
CA ASP A 42 0.98 8.71 -15.55
C ASP A 42 -0.24 8.18 -14.77
N MET A 43 -0.26 6.88 -14.45
CA MET A 43 -1.38 6.28 -13.73
C MET A 43 -1.27 6.59 -12.23
N PRO A 44 -2.24 7.32 -11.65
CA PRO A 44 -2.25 7.58 -10.23
C PRO A 44 -2.55 6.30 -9.45
N LEU A 45 -2.08 6.21 -8.20
CA LEU A 45 -2.24 5.02 -7.36
C LEU A 45 -3.70 4.59 -7.19
N TRP A 46 -4.64 5.53 -7.08
CA TRP A 46 -6.06 5.16 -7.00
C TRP A 46 -6.54 4.45 -8.27
N GLY A 47 -6.07 4.87 -9.45
CA GLY A 47 -6.39 4.23 -10.73
C GLY A 47 -5.79 2.83 -10.81
N LEU A 48 -4.55 2.69 -10.32
CA LEU A 48 -3.87 1.40 -10.20
C LEU A 48 -4.68 0.42 -9.35
N ILE A 49 -5.10 0.84 -8.15
CA ILE A 49 -5.91 0.03 -7.24
C ILE A 49 -7.23 -0.34 -7.90
N SER A 50 -7.95 0.64 -8.47
CA SER A 50 -9.24 0.42 -9.16
C SER A 50 -9.12 -0.63 -10.26
N SER A 51 -8.04 -0.62 -11.04
CA SER A 51 -7.80 -1.62 -12.09
C SER A 51 -7.64 -3.05 -11.56
N GLN A 52 -7.21 -3.20 -10.30
CA GLN A 52 -6.91 -4.48 -9.67
C GLN A 52 -8.01 -5.01 -8.76
N LEU A 53 -9.02 -4.21 -8.44
CA LEU A 53 -10.10 -4.60 -7.52
C LEU A 53 -10.80 -5.91 -7.91
N GLY A 54 -10.93 -6.20 -9.21
CA GLY A 54 -11.53 -7.45 -9.70
C GLY A 54 -10.63 -8.69 -9.54
N HIS A 55 -9.33 -8.50 -9.36
CA HIS A 55 -8.34 -9.58 -9.23
C HIS A 55 -7.96 -9.85 -7.77
N LEU A 56 -8.34 -8.97 -6.84
CA LEU A 56 -8.06 -9.10 -5.41
C LEU A 56 -9.08 -10.03 -4.73
N VAL A 57 -8.59 -10.85 -3.81
CA VAL A 57 -9.39 -11.88 -3.14
C VAL A 57 -9.83 -11.40 -1.76
N ARG A 58 -11.09 -11.64 -1.37
CA ARG A 58 -11.59 -11.38 -0.01
C ARG A 58 -10.70 -12.06 1.03
N GLY A 59 -10.43 -11.36 2.15
CA GLY A 59 -9.54 -11.83 3.22
C GLY A 59 -8.05 -11.70 2.91
N SER A 60 -7.68 -11.18 1.73
CA SER A 60 -6.29 -10.79 1.46
C SER A 60 -5.94 -9.45 2.12
N THR A 61 -4.64 -9.18 2.21
CA THR A 61 -4.10 -7.89 2.64
C THR A 61 -3.52 -7.18 1.43
N VAL A 62 -3.84 -5.90 1.27
CA VAL A 62 -3.23 -5.02 0.28
C VAL A 62 -2.40 -3.97 1.01
N ILE A 63 -1.11 -3.94 0.73
CA ILE A 63 -0.19 -2.94 1.27
C ILE A 63 0.00 -1.86 0.19
N LEU A 64 -0.47 -0.66 0.48
CA LEU A 64 -0.35 0.50 -0.39
C LEU A 64 0.87 1.30 0.05
N ILE A 65 1.81 1.59 -0.84
CA ILE A 65 3.01 2.37 -0.52
C ILE A 65 3.03 3.59 -1.44
N THR A 66 2.99 4.79 -0.88
CA THR A 66 2.90 6.00 -1.70
C THR A 66 3.40 7.27 -1.01
N PRO A 67 4.09 8.17 -1.74
CA PRO A 67 4.29 9.55 -1.31
C PRO A 67 3.08 10.45 -1.63
N SER A 68 2.05 9.95 -2.32
CA SER A 68 0.92 10.75 -2.78
C SER A 68 -0.06 11.05 -1.64
N SER A 69 -0.50 12.31 -1.58
CA SER A 69 -1.57 12.78 -0.70
C SER A 69 -2.91 12.96 -1.46
N ASP A 70 -3.12 12.24 -2.56
CA ASP A 70 -4.35 12.35 -3.36
C ASP A 70 -5.57 11.91 -2.53
N GLU A 71 -6.57 12.80 -2.41
CA GLU A 71 -7.79 12.56 -1.65
C GLU A 71 -8.60 11.37 -2.19
N LYS A 72 -8.47 11.04 -3.49
CA LYS A 72 -9.11 9.88 -4.10
C LYS A 72 -8.58 8.55 -3.54
N LEU A 73 -7.42 8.54 -2.88
CA LEU A 73 -6.90 7.34 -2.22
C LEU A 73 -7.85 6.84 -1.12
N MET A 74 -8.49 7.75 -0.39
CA MET A 74 -9.48 7.38 0.64
C MET A 74 -10.63 6.57 0.04
N THR A 75 -11.15 7.00 -1.10
CA THR A 75 -12.27 6.33 -1.78
C THR A 75 -11.95 4.88 -2.12
N VAL A 76 -10.79 4.64 -2.73
CA VAL A 76 -10.38 3.27 -3.11
C VAL A 76 -9.98 2.41 -1.91
N VAL A 77 -9.44 3.00 -0.84
CA VAL A 77 -9.17 2.30 0.42
C VAL A 77 -10.48 1.82 1.07
N LEU A 78 -11.51 2.66 1.11
CA LEU A 78 -12.82 2.26 1.61
C LEU A 78 -13.46 1.18 0.74
N GLU A 79 -13.26 1.23 -0.58
CA GLU A 79 -13.73 0.17 -1.48
C GLU A 79 -13.06 -1.18 -1.20
N LEU A 80 -11.75 -1.20 -0.88
CA LEU A 80 -11.05 -2.42 -0.45
C LEU A 80 -11.70 -3.00 0.82
N VAL A 81 -11.97 -2.16 1.82
CA VAL A 81 -12.62 -2.57 3.07
C VAL A 81 -14.01 -3.16 2.80
N GLN A 82 -14.83 -2.50 1.99
CA GLN A 82 -16.17 -2.97 1.63
C GLN A 82 -16.15 -4.34 0.94
N ARG A 83 -15.10 -4.64 0.18
CA ARG A 83 -14.87 -5.95 -0.46
C ARG A 83 -14.26 -7.00 0.48
N GLY A 84 -14.05 -6.66 1.76
CA GLY A 84 -13.44 -7.52 2.76
C GLY A 84 -11.94 -7.77 2.52
N ILE A 85 -11.26 -6.84 1.84
CA ILE A 85 -9.81 -6.81 1.68
C ILE A 85 -9.25 -5.90 2.77
N MET A 86 -8.16 -6.29 3.42
CA MET A 86 -7.55 -5.49 4.48
C MET A 86 -6.51 -4.52 3.90
N PRO A 87 -6.75 -3.20 3.83
CA PRO A 87 -5.74 -2.25 3.44
C PRO A 87 -4.78 -1.94 4.59
N ILE A 88 -3.49 -1.85 4.27
CA ILE A 88 -2.46 -1.21 5.09
C ILE A 88 -1.87 -0.10 4.22
N VAL A 89 -1.84 1.13 4.73
CA VAL A 89 -1.30 2.27 3.99
C VAL A 89 0.04 2.68 4.59
N ILE A 90 1.08 2.64 3.77
CA ILE A 90 2.40 3.16 4.06
C ILE A 90 2.53 4.49 3.31
N LEU A 91 2.49 5.59 4.06
CA LEU A 91 2.68 6.93 3.54
C LEU A 91 4.16 7.29 3.65
N LEU A 92 4.76 7.70 2.54
CA LEU A 92 6.10 8.27 2.54
C LEU A 92 5.96 9.78 2.71
N ASP A 93 6.59 10.36 3.74
CA ASP A 93 6.58 11.81 3.97
C ASP A 93 7.35 12.49 2.86
N ALA A 94 6.64 12.90 1.80
CA ALA A 94 7.27 13.44 0.60
C ALA A 94 8.13 14.67 0.94
N THR A 95 7.78 15.46 1.97
CA THR A 95 8.59 16.62 2.38
C THR A 95 9.95 16.21 2.94
N SER A 96 10.02 15.08 3.67
CA SER A 96 11.28 14.53 4.14
C SER A 96 12.17 13.99 3.02
N PHE A 97 11.59 13.60 1.88
CA PHE A 97 12.30 13.14 0.69
C PHE A 97 12.55 14.26 -0.35
N GLY A 98 12.36 15.54 0.02
CA GLY A 98 12.61 16.70 -0.84
C GLY A 98 11.43 17.12 -1.75
N GLY A 99 10.26 16.50 -1.57
CA GLY A 99 9.00 16.90 -2.19
C GLY A 99 8.34 18.09 -1.50
N GLN A 100 7.25 18.58 -2.09
CA GLN A 100 6.63 19.85 -1.67
C GLN A 100 5.37 19.70 -0.80
N ARG A 101 4.73 18.53 -0.80
CA ARG A 101 3.40 18.33 -0.19
C ARG A 101 3.46 17.24 0.88
N GLY A 102 2.97 17.54 2.07
CA GLY A 102 2.87 16.57 3.16
C GLY A 102 1.55 15.80 3.14
N GLU A 103 1.53 14.66 3.84
CA GLU A 103 0.46 13.66 3.87
C GLU A 103 -0.49 13.79 5.06
N LYS A 104 -0.25 14.72 5.99
CA LYS A 104 -0.92 14.81 7.31
C LYS A 104 -2.45 14.76 7.25
N GLN A 105 -3.07 15.42 6.27
CA GLN A 105 -4.53 15.43 6.14
C GLN A 105 -5.06 14.03 5.79
N LEU A 106 -4.41 13.35 4.83
CA LEU A 106 -4.78 12.01 4.42
C LEU A 106 -4.50 10.99 5.53
N GLU A 107 -3.35 11.10 6.21
CA GLU A 107 -3.02 10.28 7.39
C GLU A 107 -4.10 10.39 8.47
N ASN A 108 -4.53 11.61 8.81
CA ASN A 108 -5.60 11.84 9.78
C ASN A 108 -6.93 11.23 9.36
N GLN A 109 -7.30 11.34 8.07
CA GLN A 109 -8.54 10.74 7.58
C GLN A 109 -8.49 9.21 7.65
N LEU A 110 -7.36 8.59 7.27
CA LEU A 110 -7.18 7.14 7.33
C LEU A 110 -7.25 6.65 8.78
N PHE A 111 -6.60 7.38 9.68
CA PHE A 111 -6.64 7.14 11.12
C PHE A 111 -8.07 7.19 11.68
N GLN A 112 -8.83 8.23 11.35
CA GLN A 112 -10.23 8.38 11.81
C GLN A 112 -11.14 7.26 11.30
N LYS A 113 -10.81 6.63 10.17
CA LYS A 113 -11.52 5.47 9.61
C LYS A 113 -11.02 4.12 10.14
N GLY A 114 -10.04 4.12 11.05
CA GLY A 114 -9.47 2.90 11.61
C GLY A 114 -8.62 2.10 10.61
N ILE A 115 -8.12 2.75 9.56
CA ILE A 115 -7.24 2.13 8.57
C ILE A 115 -5.80 2.14 9.11
N GLN A 116 -5.16 0.96 9.11
CA GLN A 116 -3.77 0.85 9.53
C GLN A 116 -2.88 1.69 8.61
N THR A 117 -2.28 2.73 9.20
CA THR A 117 -1.46 3.70 8.48
C THR A 117 -0.09 3.84 9.16
N ILE A 118 0.97 3.82 8.37
CA ILE A 118 2.35 3.96 8.80
C ILE A 118 2.97 5.10 7.99
N SER A 119 3.41 6.18 8.63
CA SER A 119 4.19 7.23 7.99
C SER A 119 5.68 6.92 8.12
N ILE A 120 6.42 7.01 7.02
CA ILE A 120 7.87 6.78 6.93
C ILE A 120 8.52 8.07 6.42
N LYS A 121 9.55 8.52 7.13
CA LYS A 121 10.36 9.68 6.76
C LYS A 121 11.73 9.25 6.25
N ALA A 122 12.38 10.15 5.50
CA ALA A 122 13.76 9.96 5.09
C ALA A 122 14.68 9.83 6.32
N GLY A 123 15.47 8.76 6.36
CA GLY A 123 16.37 8.45 7.47
C GLY A 123 15.77 7.59 8.58
N ASP A 124 14.47 7.25 8.52
CA ASP A 124 13.87 6.32 9.47
C ASP A 124 14.47 4.90 9.33
N ASP A 125 14.65 4.22 10.47
CA ASP A 125 14.94 2.79 10.48
C ASP A 125 13.66 2.01 10.12
N LEU A 126 13.64 1.45 8.90
CA LEU A 126 12.46 0.77 8.37
C LEU A 126 12.02 -0.42 9.24
N ARG A 127 12.95 -1.13 9.86
CA ARG A 127 12.61 -2.27 10.73
C ARG A 127 11.78 -1.78 11.91
N THR A 128 12.29 -0.79 12.63
CA THR A 128 11.65 -0.22 13.82
C THR A 128 10.26 0.33 13.49
N VAL A 129 10.13 1.07 12.39
CA VAL A 129 8.86 1.71 12.00
C VAL A 129 7.81 0.68 11.55
N LEU A 130 8.22 -0.35 10.82
CA LEU A 130 7.28 -1.39 10.34
C LEU A 130 6.92 -2.43 11.41
N GLU A 131 7.82 -2.69 12.37
CA GLU A 131 7.56 -3.60 13.51
C GLU A 131 6.68 -2.94 14.59
N SER A 132 6.60 -1.60 14.62
CA SER A 132 5.81 -0.83 15.59
C SER A 132 4.63 -0.11 14.93
N PRO A 133 3.63 -0.83 14.36
CA PRO A 133 2.48 -0.17 13.75
C PRO A 133 1.73 0.63 14.82
N LYS A 134 1.56 1.93 14.59
CA LYS A 134 1.00 2.87 15.58
C LYS A 134 -0.40 2.48 16.06
N GLN A 135 -1.15 1.64 15.31
CA GLN A 135 -2.35 0.94 15.79
C GLN A 135 -2.58 -0.40 15.04
N VAL A 136 -3.15 -1.36 15.76
CA VAL A 136 -3.69 -2.63 15.25
C VAL A 136 -5.17 -2.42 14.92
N ILE A 137 -5.64 -2.91 13.78
CA ILE A 137 -7.04 -2.79 13.35
C ILE A 137 -7.95 -3.37 14.44
N ASN A 138 -8.92 -2.57 14.92
CA ASN A 138 -10.04 -3.08 15.68
C ASN A 138 -10.86 -3.99 14.76
N GLY A 139 -10.88 -5.30 15.03
CA GLY A 139 -11.61 -6.31 14.23
C GLY A 139 -13.11 -6.07 14.05
N ARG A 140 -13.67 -4.98 14.60
CA ARG A 140 -15.06 -4.54 14.43
C ARG A 140 -15.39 -4.11 13.00
N LEU A 141 -14.44 -3.62 12.20
CA LEU A 141 -14.68 -3.27 10.79
C LEU A 141 -14.92 -4.49 9.89
N PHE A 142 -14.44 -5.68 10.29
CA PHE A 142 -14.60 -6.93 9.53
C PHE A 142 -15.60 -7.90 10.16
N ALA A 143 -16.22 -7.53 11.30
CA ALA A 143 -17.15 -8.38 12.04
C ALA A 143 -18.63 -8.13 11.72
N GLN A 144 -18.94 -7.23 10.77
CA GLN A 144 -20.32 -6.92 10.35
C GLN A 144 -20.52 -7.14 8.84
N THR A 145 -20.24 -8.35 8.35
CA THR A 145 -20.68 -8.82 7.01
C THR A 145 -20.57 -10.33 6.91
#